data_AF-A0AA96W6M9-F1
#
_entry.id   AF-A0AA96W6M9-F1
#
_cell.length_a   1.000
_cell.length_b   1.000
_cell.length_c   1.000
_cell.angle_alpha   90.00
_cell.angle_beta   90.00
_cell.angle_gamma   90.00
#
_symmetry.space_group_name_H-M   'P 1'
#
loop_
_entity.id
_entity.type
_entity.pdbx_description
1 polymer ?
#
loop_
_entity_poly.entity_id
_entity_poly.type
_entity_poly.pdbx_seq_one_letter_code
_entity_poly.pdbx_strand_id
1 'polypeptide(L)'
;MGLYALPRHQVRRKIRGLQLAFVAGVLGTVAALVPPPAHAAESTLGAAAAQSGRYFGTAIASGRLGDSTYTSIANREFNSVTAENEMKIDATEPQRGQFNFTAGDRVYNWAVQNGKQVRGHTLAWHSQQPGWMQSLSGSNLRQAMIGHINGVMGHYKGKIAQWDVVNEAFADGNSGARRDSNLQRTGNDWIEVAFRTARAADPAAKLCYNDYNVENWTWAKTQAMYNMVRDFKQRGVPIDCVGFQAHFNNDSPYNSNFRTTLQSFAALGVDVAITELDIQGASGTTYANVTNDCLAVPRCLGITVWGVRDSDSWRPQHTPLLFNSDGSKKPAYTSVLNALNGGSNTPAPGSGQVKGVSSGRCLDVPGASTADGTQLQLWDCHSGTNQQWAPSSSGELRVYGNKCLDAAGTGNGTKVQIYSCWGGDNQKWRLNSDGTIVGVQSGLCLEAASGGTANGTQIQLNSCSNSGNQRWTRT
;
A
#
# COMPACT_ATOMS: atom_id res chain seq x y z
N MET A 1 -83.01 30.99 27.33
CA MET A 1 -83.23 30.06 28.45
C MET A 1 -81.89 29.83 29.13
N GLY A 2 -81.56 30.66 30.12
CA GLY A 2 -80.50 30.35 31.08
C GLY A 2 -81.09 29.71 32.33
N LEU A 3 -80.25 29.07 33.15
CA LEU A 3 -80.27 29.05 34.63
C LEU A 3 -79.13 28.12 35.09
N TYR A 4 -78.05 28.66 35.67
CA TYR A 4 -77.83 28.88 37.12
C TYR A 4 -77.41 27.62 37.91
N ALA A 5 -76.10 27.48 38.07
CA ALA A 5 -75.35 27.52 39.33
C ALA A 5 -75.94 27.01 40.68
N LEU A 6 -75.09 26.24 41.38
CA LEU A 6 -74.68 26.30 42.82
C LEU A 6 -75.52 25.54 43.89
N PRO A 7 -75.06 25.33 45.16
CA PRO A 7 -73.71 25.47 45.80
C PRO A 7 -73.33 24.47 46.98
N ARG A 8 -72.10 24.68 47.55
CA ARG A 8 -71.70 24.71 49.00
C ARG A 8 -71.35 23.37 49.72
N HIS A 9 -70.40 23.24 50.68
CA HIS A 9 -69.74 24.14 51.66
C HIS A 9 -68.29 23.66 51.97
N GLN A 10 -67.28 24.54 51.98
CA GLN A 10 -66.54 25.16 53.12
C GLN A 10 -65.65 24.24 54.01
N VAL A 11 -64.31 24.37 53.95
CA VAL A 11 -63.36 25.25 54.71
C VAL A 11 -62.66 24.52 55.86
N ARG A 12 -61.31 24.41 55.78
CA ARG A 12 -60.38 24.89 56.83
C ARG A 12 -58.93 25.01 56.32
N ARG A 13 -58.46 26.27 56.27
CA ARG A 13 -57.06 26.75 56.35
C ARG A 13 -56.38 26.12 57.59
N LYS A 14 -55.08 25.82 57.70
CA LYS A 14 -53.81 26.59 57.47
C LYS A 14 -52.70 25.64 58.09
N ILE A 15 -51.46 25.46 57.62
CA ILE A 15 -50.26 26.31 57.81
C ILE A 15 -48.99 25.43 57.53
N ARG A 16 -47.98 26.03 56.87
CA ARG A 16 -46.50 25.77 56.87
C ARG A 16 -46.02 24.31 56.68
N GLY A 17 -45.20 23.95 55.69
CA GLY A 17 -44.09 24.66 55.07
C GLY A 17 -42.81 23.86 55.35
N LEU A 18 -42.25 23.19 54.35
CA LEU A 18 -40.84 22.80 54.30
C LEU A 18 -40.44 22.63 52.83
N GLN A 19 -39.44 23.40 52.41
CA GLN A 19 -38.78 23.23 51.12
C GLN A 19 -37.96 21.94 51.16
N LEU A 20 -38.15 21.05 50.18
CA LEU A 20 -37.17 20.04 49.82
C LEU A 20 -36.62 20.38 48.44
N ALA A 21 -35.31 20.64 48.40
CA ALA A 21 -34.53 20.85 47.21
C ALA A 21 -34.58 19.59 46.32
N PHE A 22 -34.95 19.76 45.06
CA PHE A 22 -34.79 18.74 44.03
C PHE A 22 -33.33 18.76 43.56
N VAL A 23 -32.55 17.76 43.95
CA VAL A 23 -31.29 17.43 43.27
C VAL A 23 -31.65 16.60 42.05
N ALA A 24 -31.60 17.21 40.87
CA ALA A 24 -31.67 16.49 39.60
C ALA A 24 -30.34 15.75 39.38
N GLY A 25 -30.33 14.44 39.64
CA GLY A 25 -29.22 13.57 39.27
C GLY A 25 -29.20 13.35 37.76
N VAL A 26 -28.17 13.84 37.09
CA VAL A 26 -27.86 13.52 35.70
C VAL A 26 -27.36 12.08 35.63
N LEU A 27 -28.19 11.14 35.18
CA LEU A 27 -27.76 9.81 34.76
C LEU A 27 -27.07 9.93 33.40
N GLY A 28 -25.76 10.16 33.42
CA GLY A 28 -24.91 10.02 32.24
C GLY A 28 -24.82 8.55 31.84
N THR A 29 -25.47 8.17 30.75
CA THR A 29 -25.19 6.91 30.07
C THR A 29 -23.79 6.99 29.47
N VAL A 30 -22.80 6.48 30.20
CA VAL A 30 -21.49 6.15 29.63
C VAL A 30 -21.73 4.97 28.71
N ALA A 31 -21.88 5.24 27.41
CA ALA A 31 -21.70 4.20 26.40
C ALA A 31 -20.23 3.76 26.52
N ALA A 32 -20.00 2.62 27.17
CA ALA A 32 -18.70 1.98 27.13
C ALA A 32 -18.37 1.74 25.65
N LEU A 33 -17.43 2.52 25.11
CA LEU A 33 -16.76 2.23 23.85
C LEU A 33 -16.06 0.89 24.07
N VAL A 34 -16.75 -0.21 23.72
CA VAL A 34 -16.10 -1.51 23.58
C VAL A 34 -15.14 -1.33 22.41
N PRO A 35 -13.81 -1.36 22.62
CA PRO A 35 -12.89 -1.35 21.49
C PRO A 35 -13.25 -2.55 20.60
N PRO A 36 -13.22 -2.40 19.26
CA PRO A 36 -13.42 -3.53 18.38
C PRO A 36 -12.45 -4.66 18.80
N PRO A 37 -12.86 -5.93 18.69
CA PRO A 37 -11.98 -7.03 19.01
C PRO A 37 -10.68 -6.86 18.22
N ALA A 38 -9.54 -6.97 18.89
CA ALA A 38 -8.26 -6.97 18.22
C ALA A 38 -8.26 -8.13 17.21
N HIS A 39 -8.33 -7.81 15.92
CA HIS A 39 -8.22 -8.81 14.88
C HIS A 39 -6.83 -9.46 14.97
N ALA A 40 -6.77 -10.77 14.80
CA ALA A 40 -5.49 -11.45 14.67
C ALA A 40 -4.72 -10.86 13.48
N ALA A 41 -3.40 -10.72 13.61
CA ALA A 41 -2.58 -10.21 12.51
C ALA A 41 -2.74 -11.12 11.28
N GLU A 42 -3.06 -10.53 10.14
CA GLU A 42 -3.26 -11.24 8.89
C GLU A 42 -1.92 -11.56 8.21
N SER A 43 -1.92 -12.60 7.39
CA SER A 43 -0.69 -13.17 6.81
C SER A 43 -0.40 -12.75 5.36
N THR A 44 -1.36 -12.12 4.69
CA THR A 44 -1.27 -11.67 3.29
C THR A 44 -1.62 -10.18 3.16
N LEU A 45 -1.08 -9.51 2.14
CA LEU A 45 -1.23 -8.05 1.99
C LEU A 45 -2.70 -7.63 1.80
N GLY A 46 -3.43 -8.33 0.92
CA GLY A 46 -4.85 -8.06 0.65
C GLY A 46 -5.73 -8.25 1.88
N ALA A 47 -5.54 -9.35 2.64
CA ALA A 47 -6.30 -9.59 3.87
C ALA A 47 -5.97 -8.57 4.96
N ALA A 48 -4.68 -8.21 5.13
CA ALA A 48 -4.28 -7.19 6.10
C ALA A 48 -4.86 -5.80 5.75
N ALA A 49 -4.84 -5.39 4.48
CA ALA A 49 -5.48 -4.15 4.05
C ALA A 49 -6.98 -4.14 4.31
N ALA A 50 -7.65 -5.28 4.09
CA ALA A 50 -9.10 -5.43 4.27
C ALA A 50 -9.56 -5.22 5.72
N GLN A 51 -8.71 -5.47 6.72
CA GLN A 51 -9.03 -5.14 8.13
C GLN A 51 -9.36 -3.66 8.35
N SER A 52 -8.83 -2.78 7.49
CA SER A 52 -9.09 -1.34 7.54
C SER A 52 -10.07 -0.87 6.45
N GLY A 53 -10.78 -1.80 5.79
CA GLY A 53 -11.69 -1.50 4.69
C GLY A 53 -11.00 -1.11 3.37
N ARG A 54 -9.71 -1.44 3.21
CA ARG A 54 -8.88 -1.08 2.04
C ARG A 54 -8.52 -2.30 1.20
N TYR A 55 -8.04 -2.05 -0.02
CA TYR A 55 -7.43 -3.08 -0.87
C TYR A 55 -5.90 -2.98 -0.88
N PHE A 56 -5.26 -4.11 -1.19
CA PHE A 56 -3.87 -4.16 -1.66
C PHE A 56 -3.82 -4.89 -3.00
N GLY A 57 -3.37 -4.21 -4.04
CA GLY A 57 -3.42 -4.66 -5.42
C GLY A 57 -2.07 -4.78 -6.10
N THR A 58 -2.09 -5.32 -7.31
CA THR A 58 -0.92 -5.41 -8.19
C THR A 58 -1.29 -5.17 -9.66
N ALA A 59 -0.31 -4.80 -10.48
CA ALA A 59 -0.42 -4.84 -11.93
C ALA A 59 -0.27 -6.28 -12.45
N ILE A 60 -1.21 -6.72 -13.29
CA ILE A 60 -1.22 -8.04 -13.90
C ILE A 60 -0.92 -7.94 -15.40
N ALA A 61 0.07 -8.72 -15.83
CA ALA A 61 0.39 -8.94 -17.23
C ALA A 61 -0.22 -10.26 -17.71
N SER A 62 -1.08 -10.21 -18.72
CA SER A 62 -1.77 -11.37 -19.30
C SER A 62 -0.81 -12.46 -19.80
N GLY A 63 0.36 -12.06 -20.32
CA GLY A 63 1.42 -12.98 -20.78
C GLY A 63 2.11 -13.74 -19.64
N ARG A 64 1.98 -13.31 -18.39
CA ARG A 64 2.55 -13.96 -17.20
C ARG A 64 1.58 -14.93 -16.51
N LEU A 65 0.32 -14.99 -16.93
CA LEU A 65 -0.68 -15.85 -16.29
C LEU A 65 -0.45 -17.36 -16.48
N GLY A 66 0.50 -17.76 -17.35
CA GLY A 66 0.99 -19.14 -17.45
C GLY A 66 2.12 -19.49 -16.47
N ASP A 67 2.71 -18.50 -15.79
CA ASP A 67 3.77 -18.71 -14.79
C ASP A 67 3.13 -19.03 -13.42
N SER A 68 3.37 -20.25 -12.93
CA SER A 68 2.81 -20.73 -11.66
C SER A 68 3.35 -19.98 -10.43
N THR A 69 4.61 -19.53 -10.45
CA THR A 69 5.18 -18.73 -9.37
C THR A 69 4.53 -17.35 -9.36
N TYR A 70 4.36 -16.73 -10.53
CA TYR A 70 3.68 -15.45 -10.68
C TYR A 70 2.24 -15.52 -10.16
N THR A 71 1.45 -16.46 -10.67
CA THR A 71 0.02 -16.57 -10.33
C THR A 71 -0.21 -17.02 -8.90
N SER A 72 0.63 -17.88 -8.33
CA SER A 72 0.50 -18.29 -6.92
C SER A 72 0.74 -17.12 -5.95
N ILE A 73 1.74 -16.29 -6.20
CA ILE A 73 1.99 -15.07 -5.41
C ILE A 73 0.84 -14.09 -5.63
N ALA A 74 0.52 -13.79 -6.90
CA ALA A 74 -0.48 -12.80 -7.24
C ALA A 74 -1.87 -13.15 -6.70
N ASN A 75 -2.23 -14.43 -6.74
CA ASN A 75 -3.50 -14.91 -6.24
C ASN A 75 -3.60 -14.79 -4.72
N ARG A 76 -2.54 -15.20 -4.01
CA ARG A 76 -2.48 -15.23 -2.55
C ARG A 76 -2.46 -13.84 -1.94
N GLU A 77 -1.71 -12.91 -2.52
CA GLU A 77 -1.32 -11.68 -1.82
C GLU A 77 -2.23 -10.49 -2.10
N PHE A 78 -2.96 -10.47 -3.22
CA PHE A 78 -3.67 -9.29 -3.70
C PHE A 78 -5.18 -9.53 -3.83
N ASN A 79 -5.97 -8.49 -3.49
CA ASN A 79 -7.42 -8.47 -3.64
C ASN A 79 -7.93 -7.40 -4.64
N SER A 80 -7.00 -6.74 -5.34
CA SER A 80 -7.27 -5.80 -6.43
C SER A 80 -6.26 -5.99 -7.56
N VAL A 81 -6.71 -5.78 -8.80
CA VAL A 81 -5.91 -5.95 -10.02
C VAL A 81 -6.04 -4.73 -10.91
N THR A 82 -4.92 -4.29 -11.48
CA THR A 82 -4.90 -3.41 -12.65
C THR A 82 -4.30 -4.19 -13.82
N ALA A 83 -4.89 -4.14 -15.01
CA ALA A 83 -4.22 -4.67 -16.20
C ALA A 83 -3.05 -3.74 -16.56
N GLU A 84 -1.82 -4.28 -16.62
CA GLU A 84 -0.62 -3.46 -16.83
C GLU A 84 -0.64 -2.74 -18.18
N ASN A 85 -1.15 -3.42 -19.22
CA ASN A 85 -1.24 -2.85 -20.56
C ASN A 85 -2.56 -3.20 -21.29
N GLU A 86 -3.22 -4.27 -20.90
CA GLU A 86 -4.27 -4.93 -21.69
C GLU A 86 -5.60 -4.17 -21.77
N MET A 87 -5.74 -3.11 -20.98
CA MET A 87 -6.90 -2.21 -20.99
C MET A 87 -6.54 -0.79 -21.49
N LYS A 88 -5.32 -0.59 -22.01
CA LYS A 88 -4.89 0.67 -22.63
C LYS A 88 -5.50 0.83 -24.03
N ILE A 89 -5.36 2.03 -24.60
CA ILE A 89 -6.04 2.45 -25.83
C ILE A 89 -5.62 1.58 -27.02
N ASP A 90 -4.32 1.34 -27.19
CA ASP A 90 -3.78 0.53 -28.28
C ASP A 90 -4.20 -0.94 -28.19
N ALA A 91 -4.24 -1.50 -26.98
CA ALA A 91 -4.68 -2.87 -26.73
C ALA A 91 -6.17 -3.07 -27.00
N THR A 92 -7.01 -2.10 -26.60
CA THR A 92 -8.47 -2.22 -26.66
C THR A 92 -9.10 -1.71 -27.94
N GLU A 93 -8.45 -0.80 -28.67
CA GLU A 93 -8.92 -0.29 -29.97
C GLU A 93 -7.76 -0.21 -30.99
N PRO A 94 -7.20 -1.35 -31.41
CA PRO A 94 -6.02 -1.40 -32.28
C PRO A 94 -6.26 -0.75 -33.66
N GLN A 95 -7.50 -0.75 -34.14
CA GLN A 95 -7.94 0.00 -35.32
C GLN A 95 -9.18 0.82 -34.96
N ARG A 96 -9.32 2.03 -35.54
CA ARG A 96 -10.41 2.95 -35.20
C ARG A 96 -11.78 2.29 -35.39
N GLY A 97 -12.57 2.26 -34.33
CA GLY A 97 -13.89 1.63 -34.28
C GLY A 97 -13.90 0.11 -34.18
N GLN A 98 -12.72 -0.54 -34.13
CA GLN A 98 -12.58 -1.99 -34.00
C GLN A 98 -11.97 -2.32 -32.65
N PHE A 99 -12.83 -2.65 -31.69
CA PHE A 99 -12.40 -2.99 -30.35
C PHE A 99 -11.93 -4.45 -30.25
N ASN A 100 -10.92 -4.68 -29.41
CA ASN A 100 -10.44 -6.01 -29.05
C ASN A 100 -10.25 -6.10 -27.54
N PHE A 101 -11.06 -6.92 -26.87
CA PHE A 101 -10.99 -7.10 -25.43
C PHE A 101 -10.32 -8.40 -25.00
N THR A 102 -9.75 -9.19 -25.92
CA THR A 102 -9.24 -10.54 -25.62
C THR A 102 -8.21 -10.54 -24.48
N ALA A 103 -7.25 -9.62 -24.53
CA ALA A 103 -6.21 -9.53 -23.51
C ALA A 103 -6.75 -8.95 -22.19
N GLY A 104 -7.58 -7.89 -22.28
CA GLY A 104 -8.20 -7.27 -21.11
C GLY A 104 -9.15 -8.23 -20.37
N ASP A 105 -9.97 -8.99 -21.11
CA ASP A 105 -10.89 -9.99 -20.58
C ASP A 105 -10.11 -11.15 -19.94
N ARG A 106 -8.95 -11.53 -20.47
CA ARG A 106 -8.11 -12.55 -19.82
C ARG A 106 -7.67 -12.08 -18.42
N VAL A 107 -7.25 -10.83 -18.28
CA VAL A 107 -6.88 -10.27 -16.96
C VAL A 107 -8.09 -10.11 -16.06
N TYR A 108 -9.18 -9.54 -16.57
CA TYR A 108 -10.43 -9.33 -15.83
C TYR A 108 -11.01 -10.67 -15.31
N ASN A 109 -11.11 -11.67 -16.17
CA ASN A 109 -11.66 -12.98 -15.81
C ASN A 109 -10.76 -13.66 -14.76
N TRP A 110 -9.44 -13.60 -14.93
CA TRP A 110 -8.52 -14.11 -13.91
C TRP A 110 -8.72 -13.40 -12.57
N ALA A 111 -8.86 -12.07 -12.57
CA ALA A 111 -9.08 -11.30 -11.34
C ALA A 111 -10.37 -11.73 -10.63
N VAL A 112 -11.50 -11.75 -11.34
CA VAL A 112 -12.82 -12.07 -10.74
C VAL A 112 -12.90 -13.54 -10.29
N GLN A 113 -12.39 -14.49 -11.09
CA GLN A 113 -12.33 -15.90 -10.69
C GLN A 113 -11.51 -16.13 -9.41
N ASN A 114 -10.57 -15.22 -9.14
CA ASN A 114 -9.71 -15.24 -7.97
C ASN A 114 -10.11 -14.19 -6.90
N GLY A 115 -11.37 -13.73 -6.91
CA GLY A 115 -11.94 -12.89 -5.86
C GLY A 115 -11.35 -11.47 -5.77
N LYS A 116 -10.83 -10.93 -6.87
CA LYS A 116 -10.19 -9.61 -6.91
C LYS A 116 -11.10 -8.58 -7.57
N GLN A 117 -11.11 -7.37 -7.04
CA GLN A 117 -11.66 -6.21 -7.73
C GLN A 117 -10.72 -5.77 -8.86
N VAL A 118 -11.24 -5.00 -9.82
CA VAL A 118 -10.45 -4.51 -10.96
C VAL A 118 -10.47 -2.99 -11.03
N ARG A 119 -9.29 -2.40 -11.23
CA ARG A 119 -9.11 -1.03 -11.69
C ARG A 119 -8.87 -1.05 -13.20
N GLY A 120 -9.71 -0.36 -13.95
CA GLY A 120 -9.54 -0.19 -15.39
C GLY A 120 -8.51 0.90 -15.70
N HIS A 121 -7.53 0.59 -16.55
CA HIS A 121 -6.40 1.46 -16.86
C HIS A 121 -5.99 1.31 -18.33
N THR A 122 -6.08 2.33 -19.18
CA THR A 122 -6.64 3.68 -18.97
C THR A 122 -7.34 4.14 -20.24
N LEU A 123 -8.34 5.02 -20.10
CA LEU A 123 -9.27 5.36 -21.19
C LEU A 123 -8.78 6.51 -22.10
N ALA A 124 -8.13 7.52 -21.54
CA ALA A 124 -7.66 8.67 -22.33
C ALA A 124 -6.30 9.17 -21.84
N TRP A 125 -5.29 8.99 -22.66
CA TRP A 125 -3.90 9.28 -22.34
C TRP A 125 -3.11 9.61 -23.61
N HIS A 126 -2.03 10.37 -23.46
CA HIS A 126 -1.17 10.79 -24.57
C HIS A 126 -0.22 9.67 -25.04
N SER A 127 0.14 8.76 -24.15
CA SER A 127 1.04 7.63 -24.44
C SER A 127 0.25 6.38 -24.84
N GLN A 128 0.95 5.42 -25.45
CA GLN A 128 0.40 4.13 -25.90
C GLN A 128 -0.93 4.25 -26.65
N GLN A 129 -1.06 5.33 -27.44
CA GLN A 129 -2.13 5.46 -28.40
C GLN A 129 -1.82 4.56 -29.61
N PRO A 130 -2.82 3.91 -30.23
CA PRO A 130 -2.62 3.24 -31.50
C PRO A 130 -2.26 4.26 -32.59
N GLY A 131 -1.50 3.84 -33.61
CA GLY A 131 -0.99 4.75 -34.65
C GLY A 131 -2.08 5.59 -35.33
N TRP A 132 -3.29 5.03 -35.47
CA TRP A 132 -4.43 5.79 -36.02
C TRP A 132 -4.81 6.97 -35.13
N MET A 133 -4.82 6.84 -33.80
CA MET A 133 -5.19 7.92 -32.86
C MET A 133 -4.07 8.96 -32.75
N GLN A 134 -2.80 8.54 -32.79
CA GLN A 134 -1.65 9.46 -32.79
C GLN A 134 -1.70 10.47 -33.95
N SER A 135 -2.23 10.04 -35.10
CA SER A 135 -2.35 10.86 -36.31
C SER A 135 -3.51 11.86 -36.28
N LEU A 136 -4.46 11.71 -35.35
CA LEU A 136 -5.63 12.58 -35.26
C LEU A 136 -5.35 13.87 -34.48
N SER A 137 -6.15 14.89 -34.76
CA SER A 137 -6.15 16.17 -34.05
C SER A 137 -7.56 16.80 -34.05
N GLY A 138 -7.72 17.90 -33.32
CA GLY A 138 -8.95 18.71 -33.31
C GLY A 138 -10.21 17.92 -32.96
N SER A 139 -11.32 18.23 -33.63
CA SER A 139 -12.62 17.60 -33.39
C SER A 139 -12.63 16.11 -33.71
N ASN A 140 -11.87 15.66 -34.70
CA ASN A 140 -11.77 14.24 -35.07
C ASN A 140 -11.16 13.40 -33.94
N LEU A 141 -10.09 13.90 -33.32
CA LEU A 141 -9.50 13.25 -32.14
C LEU A 141 -10.45 13.32 -30.94
N ARG A 142 -11.11 14.46 -30.73
CA ARG A 142 -12.07 14.61 -29.62
C ARG A 142 -13.19 13.57 -29.71
N GLN A 143 -13.75 13.35 -30.91
CA GLN A 143 -14.78 12.34 -31.12
C GLN A 143 -14.23 10.92 -31.00
N ALA A 144 -13.00 10.67 -31.45
CA ALA A 144 -12.35 9.37 -31.24
C ALA A 144 -12.16 9.05 -29.76
N MET A 145 -11.71 10.01 -28.94
CA MET A 145 -11.58 9.84 -27.49
C MET A 145 -12.94 9.50 -26.85
N ILE A 146 -14.01 10.20 -27.22
CA ILE A 146 -15.36 9.92 -26.72
C ILE A 146 -15.83 8.52 -27.13
N GLY A 147 -15.63 8.16 -28.41
CA GLY A 147 -15.98 6.83 -28.93
C GLY A 147 -15.22 5.71 -28.20
N HIS A 148 -13.93 5.90 -27.96
CA HIS A 148 -13.09 4.97 -27.21
C HIS A 148 -13.59 4.75 -25.78
N ILE A 149 -13.82 5.83 -25.03
CA ILE A 149 -14.34 5.78 -23.65
C ILE A 149 -15.66 4.99 -23.61
N ASN A 150 -16.60 5.29 -24.51
CA ASN A 150 -17.89 4.61 -24.56
C ASN A 150 -17.75 3.12 -24.91
N GLY A 151 -16.89 2.77 -25.87
CA GLY A 151 -16.69 1.38 -26.29
C GLY A 151 -16.09 0.52 -25.18
N VAL A 152 -14.99 0.99 -24.58
CA VAL A 152 -14.29 0.24 -23.51
C VAL A 152 -15.15 0.15 -22.25
N MET A 153 -15.68 1.28 -21.75
CA MET A 153 -16.52 1.25 -20.55
C MET A 153 -17.84 0.52 -20.79
N GLY A 154 -18.39 0.55 -22.01
CA GLY A 154 -19.59 -0.22 -22.37
C GLY A 154 -19.38 -1.72 -22.24
N HIS A 155 -18.23 -2.25 -22.68
CA HIS A 155 -17.89 -3.67 -22.55
C HIS A 155 -17.74 -4.12 -21.09
N TYR A 156 -17.14 -3.26 -20.25
CA TYR A 156 -16.88 -3.53 -18.84
C TYR A 156 -17.92 -2.92 -17.87
N LYS A 157 -19.08 -2.50 -18.37
CA LYS A 157 -20.07 -1.77 -17.58
C LYS A 157 -20.52 -2.54 -16.32
N GLY A 158 -20.44 -1.89 -15.16
CA GLY A 158 -20.82 -2.45 -13.86
C GLY A 158 -19.84 -3.48 -13.30
N LYS A 159 -18.70 -3.71 -13.96
CA LYS A 159 -17.71 -4.75 -13.59
C LYS A 159 -16.43 -4.17 -12.97
N ILE A 160 -16.21 -2.87 -13.11
CA ILE A 160 -14.95 -2.19 -12.75
C ILE A 160 -15.19 -1.30 -11.53
N ALA A 161 -14.36 -1.44 -10.51
CA ALA A 161 -14.49 -0.66 -9.28
C ALA A 161 -14.04 0.80 -9.48
N GLN A 162 -12.93 0.99 -10.21
CA GLN A 162 -12.32 2.30 -10.46
C GLN A 162 -11.82 2.36 -11.90
N TRP A 163 -12.04 3.47 -12.60
CA TRP A 163 -11.44 3.74 -13.91
C TRP A 163 -10.46 4.90 -13.80
N ASP A 164 -9.22 4.69 -14.24
CA ASP A 164 -8.32 5.79 -14.58
C ASP A 164 -8.81 6.37 -15.92
N VAL A 165 -9.71 7.36 -15.84
CA VAL A 165 -10.37 7.94 -17.02
C VAL A 165 -9.37 8.75 -17.83
N VAL A 166 -8.56 9.55 -17.14
CA VAL A 166 -7.49 10.34 -17.75
C VAL A 166 -6.20 10.06 -17.00
N ASN A 167 -5.13 9.81 -17.77
CA ASN A 167 -3.79 9.60 -17.24
C ASN A 167 -2.83 10.73 -17.69
N GLU A 168 -1.94 11.19 -16.80
CA GLU A 168 -0.75 12.01 -17.07
C GLU A 168 -0.94 13.27 -17.91
N ALA A 169 -1.98 14.02 -17.60
CA ALA A 169 -2.34 15.22 -18.37
C ALA A 169 -1.51 16.46 -18.02
N PHE A 170 -0.71 16.45 -16.93
CA PHE A 170 0.18 17.55 -16.59
C PHE A 170 1.61 17.32 -17.06
N ALA A 171 2.26 18.42 -17.46
CA ALA A 171 3.67 18.43 -17.80
C ALA A 171 4.53 18.27 -16.55
N ASP A 172 5.69 17.67 -16.71
CA ASP A 172 6.69 17.61 -15.64
C ASP A 172 7.41 18.96 -15.48
N GLY A 173 8.12 19.11 -14.36
CA GLY A 173 8.83 20.34 -14.02
C GLY A 173 8.00 21.36 -13.25
N ASN A 174 8.42 22.63 -13.31
CA ASN A 174 7.98 23.66 -12.36
C ASN A 174 6.85 24.57 -12.87
N SER A 175 6.30 24.31 -14.06
CA SER A 175 5.28 25.19 -14.66
C SER A 175 3.87 24.91 -14.16
N GLY A 176 3.57 23.65 -13.78
CA GLY A 176 2.19 23.22 -13.55
C GLY A 176 1.32 23.24 -14.82
N ALA A 177 1.94 23.33 -16.01
CA ALA A 177 1.23 23.38 -17.27
C ALA A 177 0.59 22.03 -17.61
N ARG A 178 -0.43 22.05 -18.48
CA ARG A 178 -0.88 20.83 -19.16
C ARG A 178 0.22 20.31 -20.08
N ARG A 179 0.34 18.99 -20.19
CA ARG A 179 1.25 18.33 -21.12
C ARG A 179 0.82 18.63 -22.55
N ASP A 180 1.73 19.15 -23.38
CA ASP A 180 1.46 19.27 -24.81
C ASP A 180 1.28 17.87 -25.42
N SER A 181 0.11 17.64 -25.98
CA SER A 181 -0.30 16.37 -26.57
C SER A 181 -1.39 16.63 -27.61
N ASN A 182 -1.60 15.68 -28.52
CA ASN A 182 -2.71 15.77 -29.47
C ASN A 182 -4.06 15.97 -28.75
N LEU A 183 -4.29 15.27 -27.62
CA LEU A 183 -5.47 15.43 -26.77
C LEU A 183 -5.60 16.83 -26.20
N GLN A 184 -4.54 17.37 -25.59
CA GLN A 184 -4.53 18.72 -25.04
C GLN A 184 -4.78 19.80 -26.11
N ARG A 185 -4.24 19.59 -27.32
CA ARG A 185 -4.47 20.48 -28.48
C ARG A 185 -5.90 20.43 -29.05
N THR A 186 -6.74 19.49 -28.61
CA THR A 186 -8.18 19.52 -28.94
C THR A 186 -8.94 20.61 -28.16
N GLY A 187 -8.37 21.12 -27.07
CA GLY A 187 -8.96 22.12 -26.18
C GLY A 187 -8.77 21.76 -24.71
N ASN A 188 -8.60 22.76 -23.84
CA ASN A 188 -8.34 22.58 -22.39
C ASN A 188 -9.40 21.74 -21.65
N ASP A 189 -10.62 21.71 -22.18
CA ASP A 189 -11.81 21.02 -21.67
C ASP A 189 -11.79 19.50 -21.93
N TRP A 190 -10.83 18.96 -22.67
CA TRP A 190 -10.81 17.54 -23.05
C TRP A 190 -10.92 16.58 -21.87
N ILE A 191 -10.29 16.93 -20.73
CA ILE A 191 -10.35 16.13 -19.50
C ILE A 191 -11.77 16.13 -18.94
N GLU A 192 -12.42 17.29 -18.84
CA GLU A 192 -13.80 17.38 -18.36
C GLU A 192 -14.75 16.59 -19.26
N VAL A 193 -14.59 16.68 -20.58
CA VAL A 193 -15.36 15.91 -21.55
C VAL A 193 -15.16 14.41 -21.33
N ALA A 194 -13.93 13.95 -21.09
CA ALA A 194 -13.65 12.55 -20.79
C ALA A 194 -14.40 12.06 -19.53
N PHE A 195 -14.35 12.82 -18.43
CA PHE A 195 -15.07 12.45 -17.19
C PHE A 195 -16.59 12.45 -17.37
N ARG A 196 -17.17 13.45 -18.04
CA ARG A 196 -18.61 13.48 -18.31
C ARG A 196 -19.05 12.31 -19.19
N THR A 197 -18.25 11.97 -20.19
CA THR A 197 -18.48 10.80 -21.05
C THR A 197 -18.43 9.51 -20.23
N ALA A 198 -17.39 9.34 -19.41
CA ALA A 198 -17.19 8.16 -18.58
C ALA A 198 -18.35 7.94 -17.59
N ARG A 199 -18.82 9.02 -16.95
CA ARG A 199 -19.98 8.96 -16.03
C ARG A 199 -21.24 8.49 -16.73
N ALA A 200 -21.48 8.92 -17.96
CA ALA A 200 -22.64 8.49 -18.73
C ALA A 200 -22.52 7.02 -19.18
N ALA A 201 -21.32 6.57 -19.55
CA ALA A 201 -21.06 5.20 -19.97
C ALA A 201 -21.29 4.19 -18.84
N ASP A 202 -20.72 4.47 -17.66
CA ASP A 202 -20.89 3.64 -16.46
C ASP A 202 -21.01 4.48 -15.17
N PRO A 203 -22.23 4.71 -14.68
CA PRO A 203 -22.45 5.41 -13.43
C PRO A 203 -21.99 4.66 -12.18
N ALA A 204 -21.76 3.33 -12.25
CA ALA A 204 -21.42 2.51 -11.09
C ALA A 204 -19.92 2.56 -10.74
N ALA A 205 -19.05 2.88 -11.71
CA ALA A 205 -17.62 2.97 -11.48
C ALA A 205 -17.22 4.29 -10.80
N LYS A 206 -16.19 4.24 -9.94
CA LYS A 206 -15.50 5.44 -9.50
C LYS A 206 -14.58 5.95 -10.60
N LEU A 207 -14.65 7.25 -10.89
CA LEU A 207 -13.89 7.88 -11.97
C LEU A 207 -12.68 8.62 -11.40
N CYS A 208 -11.49 8.14 -11.74
CA CYS A 208 -10.22 8.65 -11.24
C CYS A 208 -9.46 9.46 -12.29
N TYR A 209 -8.79 10.52 -11.84
CA TYR A 209 -7.68 11.13 -12.56
C TYR A 209 -6.37 10.52 -12.03
N ASN A 210 -5.46 10.06 -12.88
CA ASN A 210 -4.22 9.40 -12.47
C ASN A 210 -2.99 10.14 -13.04
N ASP A 211 -1.94 10.33 -12.25
CA ASP A 211 -0.69 10.96 -12.71
C ASP A 211 0.48 10.58 -11.77
N TYR A 212 1.72 10.78 -12.24
CA TYR A 212 2.96 10.67 -11.46
C TYR A 212 3.55 12.05 -11.16
N ASN A 213 4.53 12.10 -10.25
CA ASN A 213 5.18 13.33 -9.83
C ASN A 213 4.18 14.37 -9.32
N VAL A 214 3.17 13.87 -8.63
CA VAL A 214 2.10 14.63 -8.00
C VAL A 214 1.96 14.29 -6.51
N GLU A 215 2.91 13.54 -5.97
CA GLU A 215 2.93 13.06 -4.59
C GLU A 215 3.45 14.14 -3.63
N ASN A 216 4.47 14.89 -4.06
CA ASN A 216 5.07 15.93 -3.23
C ASN A 216 4.25 17.21 -3.29
N TRP A 217 3.70 17.63 -2.14
CA TRP A 217 2.82 18.79 -2.04
C TRP A 217 3.44 20.09 -2.57
N THR A 218 4.76 20.24 -2.50
CA THR A 218 5.44 21.49 -2.90
C THR A 218 5.64 21.62 -4.41
N TRP A 219 5.38 20.57 -5.19
CA TRP A 219 5.63 20.58 -6.63
C TRP A 219 4.51 21.29 -7.40
N ALA A 220 4.89 22.03 -8.44
CA ALA A 220 3.96 22.77 -9.28
C ALA A 220 2.94 21.84 -9.97
N LYS A 221 3.37 20.65 -10.40
CA LYS A 221 2.50 19.63 -10.99
C LYS A 221 1.40 19.19 -10.01
N THR A 222 1.75 18.89 -8.76
CA THR A 222 0.80 18.57 -7.68
C THR A 222 -0.23 19.69 -7.47
N GLN A 223 0.23 20.94 -7.40
CA GLN A 223 -0.64 22.09 -7.20
C GLN A 223 -1.58 22.32 -8.40
N ALA A 224 -1.09 22.13 -9.62
CA ALA A 224 -1.90 22.23 -10.83
C ALA A 224 -2.99 21.15 -10.89
N MET A 225 -2.64 19.90 -10.55
CA MET A 225 -3.60 18.81 -10.42
C MET A 225 -4.64 19.12 -9.34
N TYR A 226 -4.22 19.60 -8.18
CA TYR A 226 -5.11 19.97 -7.08
C TYR A 226 -6.11 21.06 -7.50
N ASN A 227 -5.62 22.11 -8.18
CA ASN A 227 -6.46 23.19 -8.66
C ASN A 227 -7.50 22.73 -9.69
N MET A 228 -7.13 21.80 -10.59
CA MET A 228 -8.08 21.21 -11.54
C MET A 228 -9.16 20.39 -10.83
N VAL A 229 -8.78 19.52 -9.88
CA VAL A 229 -9.76 18.71 -9.15
C VAL A 229 -10.68 19.61 -8.31
N ARG A 230 -10.14 20.64 -7.67
CA ARG A 230 -10.95 21.63 -6.93
C ARG A 230 -11.96 22.33 -7.85
N ASP A 231 -11.54 22.81 -9.01
CA ASP A 231 -12.42 23.42 -10.02
C ASP A 231 -13.51 22.44 -10.49
N PHE A 232 -13.14 21.19 -10.76
CA PHE A 232 -14.07 20.14 -11.17
C PHE A 232 -15.15 19.89 -10.12
N LYS A 233 -14.77 19.82 -8.84
CA LYS A 233 -15.73 19.66 -7.74
C LYS A 233 -16.63 20.89 -7.59
N GLN A 234 -16.11 22.10 -7.78
CA GLN A 234 -16.89 23.34 -7.73
C GLN A 234 -17.93 23.44 -8.87
N ARG A 235 -17.59 22.97 -10.07
CA ARG A 235 -18.47 23.04 -11.26
C ARG A 235 -19.30 21.78 -11.51
N GLY A 236 -19.22 20.77 -10.63
CA GLY A 236 -19.97 19.52 -10.78
C GLY A 236 -19.50 18.64 -11.95
N VAL A 237 -18.20 18.65 -12.25
CA VAL A 237 -17.58 17.65 -13.14
C VAL A 237 -17.49 16.32 -12.38
N PRO A 238 -17.90 15.18 -12.97
CA PRO A 238 -18.05 13.92 -12.25
C PRO A 238 -16.71 13.22 -12.05
N ILE A 239 -15.93 13.67 -11.06
CA ILE A 239 -14.71 13.04 -10.58
C ILE A 239 -14.92 12.52 -9.15
N ASP A 240 -14.56 11.26 -8.93
CA ASP A 240 -14.73 10.58 -7.65
C ASP A 240 -13.41 10.33 -6.94
N CYS A 241 -12.31 10.18 -7.69
CA CYS A 241 -11.01 9.82 -7.13
C CYS A 241 -9.83 10.49 -7.83
N VAL A 242 -8.70 10.47 -7.12
CA VAL A 242 -7.38 10.80 -7.65
C VAL A 242 -6.42 9.65 -7.38
N GLY A 243 -5.82 9.14 -8.44
CA GLY A 243 -4.75 8.15 -8.42
C GLY A 243 -3.39 8.83 -8.39
N PHE A 244 -2.55 8.40 -7.46
CA PHE A 244 -1.15 8.80 -7.35
C PHE A 244 -0.30 7.60 -7.75
N GLN A 245 0.39 7.69 -8.89
CA GLN A 245 1.21 6.59 -9.39
C GLN A 245 2.25 6.17 -8.36
N ALA A 246 2.89 7.14 -7.69
CA ALA A 246 3.86 6.88 -6.61
C ALA A 246 5.08 6.05 -7.05
N HIS A 247 5.59 6.36 -8.25
CA HIS A 247 6.88 5.85 -8.74
C HIS A 247 8.05 6.56 -8.08
N PHE A 248 8.44 6.12 -6.88
CA PHE A 248 9.49 6.78 -6.11
C PHE A 248 10.89 6.31 -6.50
N ASN A 249 11.78 7.26 -6.79
CA ASN A 249 13.18 7.00 -7.14
C ASN A 249 14.07 8.17 -6.69
N ASN A 250 15.36 8.16 -7.04
CA ASN A 250 16.28 9.23 -6.63
C ASN A 250 15.92 10.61 -7.20
N ASP A 251 15.37 10.68 -8.41
CA ASP A 251 14.99 11.94 -9.08
C ASP A 251 13.64 12.45 -8.59
N SER A 252 12.77 11.55 -8.12
CA SER A 252 11.44 11.84 -7.58
C SER A 252 11.23 11.06 -6.29
N PRO A 253 11.91 11.46 -5.20
CA PRO A 253 11.89 10.70 -3.96
C PRO A 253 10.58 10.88 -3.20
N TYR A 254 10.23 9.85 -2.43
CA TYR A 254 9.20 9.96 -1.41
C TYR A 254 9.51 11.12 -0.45
N ASN A 255 8.47 11.87 -0.07
CA ASN A 255 8.52 12.86 0.99
C ASN A 255 7.35 12.65 1.96
N SER A 256 7.59 12.87 3.25
CA SER A 256 6.54 12.78 4.29
C SER A 256 5.32 13.66 4.05
N ASN A 257 5.46 14.75 3.27
CA ASN A 257 4.34 15.59 2.87
C ASN A 257 3.39 14.91 1.86
N PHE A 258 3.69 13.69 1.39
CA PHE A 258 2.76 12.91 0.58
C PHE A 258 1.45 12.65 1.35
N ARG A 259 1.52 12.44 2.66
CA ARG A 259 0.32 12.39 3.51
C ARG A 259 -0.51 13.66 3.42
N THR A 260 0.14 14.82 3.47
CA THR A 260 -0.54 16.11 3.30
C THR A 260 -1.23 16.19 1.95
N THR A 261 -0.55 15.78 0.87
CA THR A 261 -1.16 15.70 -0.47
C THR A 261 -2.42 14.84 -0.47
N LEU A 262 -2.35 13.60 0.03
CA LEU A 262 -3.50 12.69 0.10
C LEU A 262 -4.66 13.31 0.92
N GLN A 263 -4.37 13.94 2.05
CA GLN A 263 -5.35 14.63 2.89
C GLN A 263 -5.99 15.83 2.18
N SER A 264 -5.19 16.63 1.47
CA SER A 264 -5.67 17.80 0.75
C SER A 264 -6.62 17.42 -0.38
N PHE A 265 -6.30 16.40 -1.18
CA PHE A 265 -7.23 15.90 -2.20
C PHE A 265 -8.48 15.28 -1.57
N ALA A 266 -8.33 14.49 -0.51
CA ALA A 266 -9.47 13.94 0.23
C ALA A 266 -10.43 15.03 0.74
N ALA A 267 -9.90 16.18 1.18
CA ALA A 267 -10.69 17.33 1.64
C ALA A 267 -11.52 18.00 0.54
N LEU A 268 -11.21 17.78 -0.74
CA LEU A 268 -12.04 18.22 -1.88
C LEU A 268 -13.28 17.32 -2.09
N GLY A 269 -13.45 16.26 -1.29
CA GLY A 269 -14.57 15.33 -1.42
C GLY A 269 -14.39 14.33 -2.57
N VAL A 270 -13.15 14.00 -2.90
CA VAL A 270 -12.76 12.86 -3.75
C VAL A 270 -12.04 11.82 -2.89
N ASP A 271 -12.13 10.57 -3.29
CA ASP A 271 -11.28 9.53 -2.74
C ASP A 271 -9.86 9.61 -3.32
N VAL A 272 -8.90 8.98 -2.66
CA VAL A 272 -7.53 8.89 -3.15
C VAL A 272 -7.09 7.43 -3.23
N ALA A 273 -6.21 7.12 -4.17
CA ALA A 273 -5.65 5.78 -4.33
C ALA A 273 -4.18 5.87 -4.69
N ILE A 274 -3.37 4.96 -4.16
CA ILE A 274 -1.99 4.76 -4.61
C ILE A 274 -2.04 3.68 -5.69
N THR A 275 -1.65 4.00 -6.92
CA THR A 275 -2.07 3.23 -8.10
C THR A 275 -0.97 2.41 -8.76
N GLU A 276 0.29 2.84 -8.68
CA GLU A 276 1.40 2.24 -9.44
C GLU A 276 2.69 2.17 -8.58
N LEU A 277 2.54 1.90 -7.28
CA LEU A 277 3.63 2.02 -6.31
C LEU A 277 4.80 1.10 -6.66
N ASP A 278 5.94 1.71 -6.89
CA ASP A 278 7.24 1.07 -6.90
C ASP A 278 8.28 2.02 -6.30
N ILE A 279 9.27 1.49 -5.58
CA ILE A 279 10.26 2.29 -4.86
C ILE A 279 11.65 1.79 -5.21
N GLN A 280 12.47 2.58 -5.88
CA GLN A 280 13.85 2.21 -6.21
C GLN A 280 14.60 1.67 -4.97
N GLY A 281 15.15 0.45 -5.09
CA GLY A 281 15.84 -0.27 -4.02
C GLY A 281 14.93 -0.90 -2.95
N ALA A 282 13.61 -0.72 -3.05
CA ALA A 282 12.60 -1.27 -2.16
C ALA A 282 12.93 -1.07 -0.66
N SER A 283 13.26 0.17 -0.28
CA SER A 283 13.46 0.54 1.13
C SER A 283 12.22 0.16 1.97
N GLY A 284 12.41 -0.74 2.94
CA GLY A 284 11.31 -1.20 3.81
C GLY A 284 10.69 -0.05 4.61
N THR A 285 11.51 0.90 5.05
CA THR A 285 11.04 2.13 5.73
C THR A 285 10.15 2.98 4.82
N THR A 286 10.57 3.19 3.56
CA THR A 286 9.79 4.02 2.63
C THR A 286 8.47 3.35 2.28
N TYR A 287 8.48 2.03 2.04
CA TYR A 287 7.26 1.25 1.80
C TYR A 287 6.29 1.31 3.00
N ALA A 288 6.80 1.19 4.23
CA ALA A 288 5.98 1.34 5.44
C ALA A 288 5.42 2.76 5.58
N ASN A 289 6.21 3.79 5.29
CA ASN A 289 5.77 5.18 5.35
C ASN A 289 4.62 5.46 4.38
N VAL A 290 4.76 5.04 3.11
CA VAL A 290 3.70 5.16 2.10
C VAL A 290 2.44 4.39 2.51
N THR A 291 2.61 3.19 3.07
CA THR A 291 1.50 2.39 3.59
C THR A 291 0.75 3.13 4.70
N ASN A 292 1.49 3.68 5.67
CA ASN A 292 0.92 4.44 6.78
C ASN A 292 0.29 5.77 6.34
N ASP A 293 0.79 6.39 5.27
CA ASP A 293 0.17 7.59 4.69
C ASP A 293 -1.23 7.29 4.16
N CYS A 294 -1.42 6.15 3.48
CA CYS A 294 -2.76 5.71 3.07
C CYS A 294 -3.65 5.33 4.27
N LEU A 295 -3.12 4.60 5.26
CA LEU A 295 -3.89 4.23 6.46
C LEU A 295 -4.36 5.45 7.26
N ALA A 296 -3.57 6.52 7.28
CA ALA A 296 -3.87 7.78 7.95
C ALA A 296 -4.95 8.63 7.25
N VAL A 297 -5.34 8.30 6.01
CA VAL A 297 -6.35 9.04 5.24
C VAL A 297 -7.59 8.16 5.06
N PRO A 298 -8.73 8.46 5.70
CA PRO A 298 -9.94 7.63 5.62
C PRO A 298 -10.47 7.41 4.20
N ARG A 299 -10.23 8.38 3.30
CA ARG A 299 -10.60 8.34 1.89
C ARG A 299 -9.55 7.66 0.99
N CYS A 300 -8.43 7.18 1.54
CA CYS A 300 -7.50 6.36 0.77
C CYS A 300 -8.05 4.95 0.60
N LEU A 301 -8.44 4.60 -0.62
CA LEU A 301 -9.13 3.34 -0.94
C LEU A 301 -8.22 2.12 -0.82
N GLY A 302 -6.92 2.29 -1.08
CA GLY A 302 -5.96 1.20 -1.09
C GLY A 302 -4.70 1.54 -1.87
N ILE A 303 -3.85 0.52 -1.99
CA ILE A 303 -2.52 0.62 -2.60
C ILE A 303 -2.39 -0.46 -3.66
N THR A 304 -1.91 -0.11 -4.84
CA THR A 304 -1.51 -1.05 -5.88
C THR A 304 -0.01 -0.90 -6.13
N VAL A 305 0.74 -2.01 -6.07
CA VAL A 305 2.16 -2.04 -6.48
C VAL A 305 2.28 -2.40 -7.96
N TRP A 306 3.22 -1.79 -8.69
CA TRP A 306 3.30 -1.92 -10.15
C TRP A 306 4.07 -3.16 -10.62
N GLY A 307 3.55 -4.32 -10.25
CA GLY A 307 4.04 -5.65 -10.61
C GLY A 307 4.10 -6.60 -9.41
N VAL A 308 4.42 -7.86 -9.68
CA VAL A 308 4.47 -8.92 -8.66
C VAL A 308 5.89 -9.10 -8.13
N ARG A 309 6.82 -9.56 -8.98
CA ARG A 309 8.25 -9.72 -8.64
C ARG A 309 9.08 -8.64 -9.30
N ASP A 310 10.27 -8.36 -8.79
CA ASP A 310 11.22 -7.42 -9.41
C ASP A 310 11.47 -7.72 -10.90
N SER A 311 11.51 -9.00 -11.30
CA SER A 311 11.64 -9.44 -12.70
C SER A 311 10.42 -9.17 -13.59
N ASP A 312 9.28 -8.84 -12.99
CA ASP A 312 8.04 -8.49 -13.67
C ASP A 312 7.82 -6.96 -13.70
N SER A 313 8.66 -6.17 -13.03
CA SER A 313 8.59 -4.72 -13.07
C SER A 313 8.98 -4.20 -14.46
N TRP A 314 8.38 -3.09 -14.88
CA TRP A 314 8.86 -2.27 -16.00
C TRP A 314 10.22 -1.60 -15.74
N ARG A 315 10.70 -1.62 -14.49
CA ARG A 315 11.97 -1.04 -14.03
C ARG A 315 12.79 -2.07 -13.22
N PRO A 316 13.08 -3.26 -13.78
CA PRO A 316 13.64 -4.37 -13.01
C PRO A 316 15.04 -4.07 -12.44
N GLN A 317 15.82 -3.21 -13.12
CA GLN A 317 17.13 -2.76 -12.68
C GLN A 317 17.12 -1.99 -11.35
N HIS A 318 15.95 -1.49 -10.93
CA HIS A 318 15.79 -0.77 -9.68
C HIS A 318 15.33 -1.67 -8.54
N THR A 319 15.05 -2.96 -8.80
CA THR A 319 14.51 -3.92 -7.84
C THR A 319 13.43 -3.31 -6.94
N PRO A 320 12.34 -2.73 -7.51
CA PRO A 320 11.56 -1.76 -6.78
C PRO A 320 10.31 -2.33 -6.10
N LEU A 321 10.06 -3.64 -6.22
CA LEU A 321 8.83 -4.30 -5.77
C LEU A 321 9.03 -5.08 -4.45
N LEU A 322 8.00 -5.83 -4.03
CA LEU A 322 7.94 -6.52 -2.73
C LEU A 322 8.45 -7.97 -2.77
N PHE A 323 8.61 -8.55 -3.95
CA PHE A 323 9.12 -9.91 -4.14
C PHE A 323 10.34 -9.91 -5.04
N ASN A 324 11.34 -10.72 -4.68
CA ASN A 324 12.49 -10.98 -5.54
C ASN A 324 12.05 -11.77 -6.79
N SER A 325 12.94 -11.85 -7.79
CA SER A 325 12.70 -12.59 -9.04
C SER A 325 12.40 -14.09 -8.83
N ASP A 326 12.94 -14.69 -7.77
CA ASP A 326 12.67 -16.08 -7.39
C ASP A 326 11.32 -16.28 -6.66
N GLY A 327 10.61 -15.19 -6.35
CA GLY A 327 9.34 -15.20 -5.62
C GLY A 327 9.48 -15.10 -4.10
N SER A 328 10.70 -15.00 -3.56
CA SER A 328 10.93 -14.77 -2.13
C SER A 328 10.45 -13.37 -1.70
N LYS A 329 9.88 -13.30 -0.49
CA LYS A 329 9.42 -12.04 0.13
C LYS A 329 10.62 -11.18 0.51
N LYS A 330 10.66 -9.94 0.04
CA LYS A 330 11.70 -8.97 0.41
C LYS A 330 11.45 -8.41 1.82
N PRO A 331 12.44 -7.76 2.47
CA PRO A 331 12.24 -7.07 3.73
C PRO A 331 11.10 -6.05 3.69
N ALA A 332 10.97 -5.33 2.56
CA ALA A 332 9.86 -4.40 2.32
C ALA A 332 8.47 -5.04 2.40
N TYR A 333 8.31 -6.29 1.94
CA TYR A 333 7.04 -7.02 2.09
C TYR A 333 6.61 -7.06 3.56
N THR A 334 7.53 -7.45 4.46
CA THR A 334 7.23 -7.56 5.89
C THR A 334 6.97 -6.17 6.48
N SER A 335 7.70 -5.14 6.06
CA SER A 335 7.43 -3.76 6.49
C SER A 335 6.01 -3.30 6.12
N VAL A 336 5.54 -3.59 4.90
CA VAL A 336 4.17 -3.29 4.47
C VAL A 336 3.16 -4.11 5.28
N LEU A 337 3.35 -5.43 5.39
CA LEU A 337 2.42 -6.30 6.10
C LEU A 337 2.27 -5.90 7.58
N ASN A 338 3.38 -5.55 8.23
CA ASN A 338 3.36 -5.07 9.61
C ASN A 338 2.59 -3.75 9.74
N ALA A 339 2.80 -2.79 8.82
CA ALA A 339 2.09 -1.51 8.83
C ALA A 339 0.57 -1.71 8.63
N LEU A 340 0.16 -2.57 7.68
CA LEU A 340 -1.26 -2.89 7.45
C LEU A 340 -1.93 -3.52 8.68
N ASN A 341 -1.21 -4.36 9.42
CA ASN A 341 -1.69 -4.98 10.66
C ASN A 341 -1.66 -4.05 11.89
N GLY A 342 -1.46 -2.75 11.71
CA GLY A 342 -1.41 -1.78 12.82
C GLY A 342 -0.16 -1.91 13.69
N GLY A 343 0.86 -2.63 13.24
CA GLY A 343 2.13 -2.74 13.94
C GLY A 343 2.88 -1.42 13.90
N SER A 344 3.08 -0.81 15.07
CA SER A 344 3.87 0.42 15.26
C SER A 344 5.38 0.27 15.01
N ASN A 345 5.84 -0.90 14.57
CA ASN A 345 7.25 -1.27 14.58
C ASN A 345 7.82 -1.31 13.16
N THR A 346 8.08 -0.15 12.59
CA THR A 346 9.41 -0.02 11.98
C THR A 346 10.40 -0.40 13.08
N PRO A 347 11.32 -1.35 12.88
CA PRO A 347 12.35 -1.66 13.88
C PRO A 347 12.91 -0.33 14.37
N ALA A 348 12.89 -0.08 15.68
CA ALA A 348 13.31 1.21 16.22
C ALA A 348 14.62 1.61 15.53
N PRO A 349 14.68 2.76 14.84
CA PRO A 349 15.87 3.15 14.10
C PRO A 349 17.00 3.29 15.12
N GLY A 350 17.98 2.40 15.03
CA GLY A 350 19.04 2.35 16.02
C GLY A 350 19.74 0.99 16.07
N SER A 351 21.02 1.04 16.40
CA SER A 351 21.75 -0.14 16.84
C SER A 351 21.23 -0.57 18.20
N GLY A 352 21.00 -1.86 18.39
CA GLY A 352 20.48 -2.40 19.64
C GLY A 352 20.70 -3.90 19.73
N GLN A 353 20.37 -4.46 20.88
CA GLN A 353 20.52 -5.88 21.13
C GLN A 353 19.40 -6.69 20.46
N VAL A 354 19.71 -7.91 20.04
CA VAL A 354 18.73 -8.89 19.57
C VAL A 354 18.68 -10.03 20.59
N LYS A 355 17.70 -10.00 21.48
CA LYS A 355 17.58 -10.89 22.63
C LYS A 355 16.65 -12.05 22.32
N GLY A 356 17.12 -13.28 22.47
CA GLY A 356 16.31 -14.49 22.35
C GLY A 356 15.30 -14.58 23.49
N VAL A 357 14.01 -14.78 23.15
CA VAL A 357 12.91 -14.77 24.12
C VAL A 357 13.06 -15.90 25.15
N SER A 358 13.45 -17.11 24.73
CA SER A 358 13.56 -18.25 25.63
C SER A 358 14.84 -18.27 26.48
N SER A 359 15.94 -17.76 25.93
CA SER A 359 17.23 -17.77 26.62
C SER A 359 17.43 -16.55 27.51
N GLY A 360 16.77 -15.44 27.20
CA GLY A 360 17.08 -14.14 27.78
C GLY A 360 18.48 -13.62 27.40
N ARG A 361 19.13 -14.25 26.42
CA ARG A 361 20.49 -13.94 25.97
C ARG A 361 20.49 -13.26 24.61
N CYS A 362 21.55 -12.53 24.33
CA CYS A 362 21.69 -11.71 23.14
C CYS A 362 22.45 -12.44 22.02
N LEU A 363 22.10 -12.11 20.79
CA LEU A 363 22.83 -12.48 19.58
C LEU A 363 24.22 -11.84 19.63
N ASP A 364 25.24 -12.67 19.68
CA ASP A 364 26.61 -12.29 20.03
C ASP A 364 27.61 -12.79 18.99
N VAL A 365 28.56 -11.93 18.62
CA VAL A 365 29.75 -12.35 17.88
C VAL A 365 30.81 -12.83 18.89
N PRO A 366 31.20 -14.13 18.85
CA PRO A 366 32.13 -14.69 19.82
C PRO A 366 33.45 -13.94 19.90
N GLY A 367 33.86 -13.59 21.13
CA GLY A 367 35.13 -12.90 21.40
C GLY A 367 35.27 -11.54 20.73
N ALA A 368 34.15 -10.92 20.33
CA ALA A 368 34.13 -9.70 19.51
C ALA A 368 34.97 -9.82 18.21
N SER A 369 35.07 -11.02 17.65
CA SER A 369 35.75 -11.28 16.38
C SER A 369 35.19 -10.42 15.25
N THR A 370 36.05 -9.99 14.33
CA THR A 370 35.66 -9.33 13.08
C THR A 370 35.97 -10.18 11.84
N ALA A 371 36.40 -11.43 12.06
CA ALA A 371 36.73 -12.36 10.98
C ALA A 371 35.46 -12.84 10.27
N ASP A 372 35.48 -12.77 8.94
CA ASP A 372 34.43 -13.32 8.10
C ASP A 372 34.31 -14.83 8.34
N GLY A 373 33.06 -15.28 8.45
CA GLY A 373 32.76 -16.67 8.78
C GLY A 373 32.73 -16.98 10.27
N THR A 374 32.83 -16.00 11.17
CA THR A 374 32.63 -16.27 12.61
C THR A 374 31.16 -16.62 12.86
N GLN A 375 30.86 -17.85 13.30
CA GLN A 375 29.49 -18.27 13.65
C GLN A 375 29.01 -17.49 14.87
N LEU A 376 27.74 -17.10 14.85
CA LEU A 376 27.13 -16.39 15.96
C LEU A 376 26.69 -17.34 17.06
N GLN A 377 26.58 -16.79 18.27
CA GLN A 377 26.13 -17.52 19.45
C GLN A 377 25.11 -16.72 20.26
N LEU A 378 24.49 -17.37 21.24
CA LEU A 378 23.88 -16.72 22.37
C LEU A 378 24.94 -16.40 23.44
N TRP A 379 24.88 -15.19 23.99
CA TRP A 379 25.66 -14.79 25.14
C TRP A 379 24.87 -13.87 26.07
N ASP A 380 25.25 -13.79 27.35
CA ASP A 380 24.62 -12.86 28.29
C ASP A 380 24.68 -11.43 27.72
N CYS A 381 23.57 -10.70 27.87
CA CYS A 381 23.44 -9.39 27.25
C CYS A 381 24.37 -8.36 27.92
N HIS A 382 25.17 -7.64 27.14
CA HIS A 382 26.04 -6.56 27.61
C HIS A 382 26.19 -5.43 26.57
N SER A 383 26.77 -4.30 26.97
CA SER A 383 26.94 -3.10 26.11
C SER A 383 28.07 -3.20 25.08
N GLY A 384 28.57 -4.40 24.80
CA GLY A 384 29.66 -4.60 23.85
C GLY A 384 29.19 -4.42 22.42
N THR A 385 30.07 -3.88 21.57
CA THR A 385 29.79 -3.62 20.15
C THR A 385 29.44 -4.88 19.36
N ASN A 386 29.89 -6.04 19.83
CA ASN A 386 29.62 -7.37 19.28
C ASN A 386 28.18 -7.88 19.50
N GLN A 387 27.35 -7.12 20.22
CA GLN A 387 25.93 -7.39 20.42
C GLN A 387 25.02 -6.26 19.89
N GLN A 388 25.60 -5.28 19.18
CA GLN A 388 24.87 -4.11 18.69
C GLN A 388 24.54 -4.29 17.20
N TRP A 389 23.26 -4.59 16.92
CA TRP A 389 22.74 -4.92 15.59
C TRP A 389 21.86 -3.81 15.02
N ALA A 390 22.36 -3.13 14.00
CA ALA A 390 21.70 -2.05 13.30
C ALA A 390 20.96 -2.59 12.05
N PRO A 391 19.62 -2.48 11.98
CA PRO A 391 18.87 -2.84 10.79
C PRO A 391 19.09 -1.78 9.70
N SER A 392 19.26 -2.21 8.47
CA SER A 392 19.30 -1.30 7.31
C SER A 392 17.93 -1.26 6.60
N SER A 393 17.71 -0.23 5.78
CA SER A 393 16.50 -0.10 4.96
C SER A 393 16.38 -1.18 3.88
N SER A 394 17.51 -1.80 3.49
CA SER A 394 17.58 -2.96 2.59
C SER A 394 17.37 -4.29 3.32
N GLY A 395 17.17 -4.27 4.64
CA GLY A 395 16.86 -5.42 5.48
C GLY A 395 18.05 -6.24 5.95
N GLU A 396 19.26 -5.68 5.92
CA GLU A 396 20.41 -6.31 6.59
C GLU A 396 20.32 -6.09 8.10
N LEU A 397 20.93 -6.98 8.88
CA LEU A 397 21.26 -6.74 10.29
C LEU A 397 22.77 -6.59 10.42
N ARG A 398 23.22 -5.35 10.62
CA ARG A 398 24.64 -4.99 10.61
C ARG A 398 25.23 -4.93 12.01
N VAL A 399 26.46 -5.42 12.16
CA VAL A 399 27.28 -5.29 13.36
C VAL A 399 28.62 -4.65 12.97
N TYR A 400 29.23 -3.89 13.88
CA TYR A 400 30.47 -3.12 13.63
C TYR A 400 30.41 -2.11 12.45
N GLY A 401 29.21 -1.79 11.98
CA GLY A 401 28.96 -0.90 10.85
C GLY A 401 29.02 -1.57 9.47
N ASN A 402 30.01 -2.44 9.21
CA ASN A 402 30.26 -3.03 7.88
C ASN A 402 30.22 -4.57 7.82
N LYS A 403 29.88 -5.25 8.92
CA LYS A 403 29.62 -6.70 8.93
C LYS A 403 28.12 -6.95 8.97
N CYS A 404 27.69 -8.00 8.29
CA CYS A 404 26.29 -8.37 8.15
C CYS A 404 26.04 -9.75 8.76
N LEU A 405 24.85 -9.91 9.36
CA LEU A 405 24.28 -11.21 9.66
C LEU A 405 24.12 -11.99 8.35
N ASP A 406 24.82 -13.11 8.23
CA ASP A 406 25.01 -13.84 6.97
C ASP A 406 24.65 -15.32 7.16
N ALA A 407 23.83 -15.85 6.25
CA ALA A 407 23.56 -17.28 6.16
C ALA A 407 24.51 -17.94 5.15
N ALA A 408 25.26 -18.96 5.59
CA ALA A 408 26.22 -19.67 4.75
C ALA A 408 25.58 -20.72 3.81
N GLY A 409 24.26 -20.69 3.62
CA GLY A 409 23.47 -21.70 2.92
C GLY A 409 21.96 -21.48 3.09
N THR A 410 21.14 -22.41 2.59
CA THR A 410 19.68 -22.28 2.58
C THR A 410 18.93 -23.44 3.25
N GLY A 411 19.63 -24.47 3.73
CA GLY A 411 19.04 -25.64 4.39
C GLY A 411 18.91 -25.52 5.91
N ASN A 412 18.13 -26.40 6.53
CA ASN A 412 18.09 -26.54 7.98
C ASN A 412 19.49 -26.88 8.52
N GLY A 413 19.85 -26.28 9.66
CA GLY A 413 21.19 -26.40 10.25
C GLY A 413 22.23 -25.49 9.61
N THR A 414 21.87 -24.66 8.63
CA THR A 414 22.81 -23.71 8.02
C THR A 414 23.40 -22.80 9.09
N LYS A 415 24.73 -22.70 9.10
CA LYS A 415 25.50 -21.78 9.92
C LYS A 415 25.08 -20.33 9.66
N VAL A 416 24.78 -19.60 10.74
CA VAL A 416 24.58 -18.15 10.71
C VAL A 416 25.79 -17.46 11.32
N GLN A 417 26.38 -16.54 10.58
CA GLN A 417 27.71 -15.98 10.86
C GLN A 417 27.73 -14.47 10.61
N ILE A 418 28.87 -13.83 10.89
CA ILE A 418 29.18 -12.53 10.30
C ILE A 418 29.96 -12.69 9.00
N TYR A 419 29.66 -11.84 8.02
CA TYR A 419 30.44 -11.69 6.81
C TYR A 419 30.46 -10.21 6.38
N SER A 420 31.42 -9.81 5.55
CA SER A 420 31.45 -8.47 4.97
C SER A 420 30.15 -8.18 4.20
N CYS A 421 29.54 -7.02 4.43
CA CYS A 421 28.27 -6.67 3.78
C CYS A 421 28.46 -6.48 2.27
N TRP A 422 27.68 -7.19 1.46
CA TRP A 422 27.71 -7.08 -0.01
C TRP A 422 26.32 -7.00 -0.67
N GLY A 423 25.24 -7.03 0.13
CA GLY A 423 23.87 -6.85 -0.35
C GLY A 423 23.19 -8.11 -0.88
N GLY A 424 23.79 -9.29 -0.70
CA GLY A 424 23.20 -10.57 -1.05
C GLY A 424 21.93 -10.89 -0.25
N ASP A 425 21.02 -11.67 -0.84
CA ASP A 425 19.76 -12.04 -0.17
C ASP A 425 19.96 -12.99 1.03
N ASN A 426 21.11 -13.67 1.11
CA ASN A 426 21.52 -14.44 2.28
C ASN A 426 21.96 -13.54 3.47
N GLN A 427 22.08 -12.23 3.23
CA GLN A 427 22.36 -11.20 4.26
C GLN A 427 21.15 -10.33 4.59
N LYS A 428 19.99 -10.63 3.98
CA LYS A 428 18.74 -9.89 4.21
C LYS A 428 17.78 -10.72 5.04
N TRP A 429 17.08 -10.03 5.94
CA TRP A 429 16.24 -10.63 6.97
C TRP A 429 14.90 -9.92 7.07
N ARG A 430 13.84 -10.70 7.25
CA ARG A 430 12.49 -10.23 7.55
C ARG A 430 12.26 -10.31 9.05
N LEU A 431 11.97 -9.15 9.67
CA LEU A 431 11.66 -9.03 11.08
C LEU A 431 10.14 -9.08 11.26
N ASN A 432 9.61 -10.26 11.57
CA ASN A 432 8.17 -10.47 11.66
C ASN A 432 7.64 -10.00 13.03
N SER A 433 6.34 -9.67 13.08
CA SER A 433 5.67 -9.18 14.29
C SER A 433 5.57 -10.21 15.42
N ASP A 434 5.66 -11.51 15.12
CA ASP A 434 5.68 -12.61 16.08
C ASP A 434 7.05 -12.82 16.77
N GLY A 435 8.04 -12.00 16.41
CA GLY A 435 9.41 -12.06 16.93
C GLY A 435 10.33 -12.98 16.13
N THR A 436 9.86 -13.65 15.07
CA THR A 436 10.73 -14.44 14.21
C THR A 436 11.58 -13.54 13.29
N ILE A 437 12.82 -13.97 13.04
CA ILE A 437 13.74 -13.34 12.09
C ILE A 437 13.98 -14.34 10.97
N VAL A 438 13.53 -14.03 9.75
CA VAL A 438 13.53 -15.00 8.63
C VAL A 438 14.50 -14.55 7.54
N GLY A 439 15.40 -15.43 7.11
CA GLY A 439 16.30 -15.17 5.98
C GLY A 439 15.51 -15.02 4.69
N VAL A 440 15.80 -13.98 3.90
CA VAL A 440 15.09 -13.70 2.64
C VAL A 440 15.32 -14.83 1.63
N GLN A 441 16.58 -15.19 1.39
CA GLN A 441 16.92 -16.24 0.42
C GLN A 441 16.43 -17.63 0.84
N SER A 442 16.56 -17.98 2.13
CA SER A 442 16.28 -19.34 2.60
C SER A 442 14.81 -19.57 2.97
N GLY A 443 14.08 -18.53 3.35
CA GLY A 443 12.76 -18.66 3.96
C GLY A 443 12.78 -19.29 5.36
N LEU A 444 13.97 -19.50 5.96
CA LEU A 444 14.16 -20.17 7.25
C LEU A 444 14.35 -19.16 8.39
N CYS A 445 13.96 -19.57 9.59
CA CYS A 445 14.05 -18.77 10.81
C CYS A 445 15.44 -18.85 11.45
N LEU A 446 15.89 -17.72 12.00
CA LEU A 446 17.02 -17.63 12.91
C LEU A 446 16.71 -18.42 14.18
N GLU A 447 17.52 -19.41 14.49
CA GLU A 447 17.29 -20.38 15.56
C GLU A 447 18.52 -20.50 16.48
N ALA A 448 18.30 -20.48 17.80
CA ALA A 448 19.28 -21.00 18.75
C ALA A 448 19.28 -22.55 18.72
N ALA A 449 20.41 -23.14 18.28
CA ALA A 449 20.50 -24.53 17.87
C ALA A 449 19.97 -25.51 18.93
N SER A 450 19.11 -26.43 18.50
CA SER A 450 18.51 -27.49 19.33
C SER A 450 17.82 -26.97 20.61
N GLY A 451 17.35 -25.72 20.60
CA GLY A 451 16.71 -25.10 21.77
C GLY A 451 17.67 -24.72 22.91
N GLY A 452 18.98 -24.68 22.65
CA GLY A 452 19.97 -24.29 23.64
C GLY A 452 19.74 -22.88 24.17
N THR A 453 19.95 -22.68 25.47
CA THR A 453 19.75 -21.40 26.14
C THR A 453 21.00 -20.88 26.83
N ALA A 454 22.08 -21.66 26.89
CA ALA A 454 23.32 -21.29 27.57
C ALA A 454 24.21 -20.40 26.70
N ASN A 455 25.15 -19.70 27.34
CA ASN A 455 26.25 -19.02 26.65
C ASN A 455 26.99 -19.99 25.74
N GLY A 456 27.30 -19.56 24.52
CA GLY A 456 27.97 -20.40 23.51
C GLY A 456 27.04 -21.23 22.64
N THR A 457 25.72 -21.22 22.90
CA THR A 457 24.75 -21.87 22.01
C THR A 457 24.84 -21.26 20.63
N GLN A 458 25.17 -22.07 19.63
CA GLN A 458 25.34 -21.61 18.25
C GLN A 458 24.01 -21.21 17.60
N ILE A 459 24.08 -20.24 16.70
CA ILE A 459 22.95 -19.80 15.89
C ILE A 459 22.98 -20.46 14.51
N GLN A 460 21.82 -20.88 14.05
CA GLN A 460 21.62 -21.55 12.76
C GLN A 460 20.32 -21.09 12.09
N LEU A 461 20.09 -21.56 10.85
CA LEU A 461 18.79 -21.51 10.21
C LEU A 461 18.03 -22.82 10.39
N ASN A 462 16.72 -22.72 10.59
CA ASN A 462 15.84 -23.89 10.59
C ASN A 462 14.41 -23.52 10.18
N SER A 463 13.61 -24.52 9.88
CA SER A 463 12.20 -24.37 9.53
C SER A 463 11.47 -23.63 10.65
N CYS A 464 10.69 -22.61 10.28
CA CYS A 464 9.95 -21.79 11.24
C CYS A 464 8.88 -22.65 11.93
N SER A 465 8.91 -22.69 13.27
CA SER A 465 8.02 -23.55 14.07
C SER A 465 7.30 -22.81 15.21
N ASN A 466 7.41 -21.47 15.25
CA ASN A 466 6.92 -20.62 16.35
C ASN A 466 7.48 -20.98 17.73
N SER A 467 8.52 -21.82 17.77
CA SER A 467 9.19 -22.23 18.99
C SER A 467 9.87 -21.05 19.68
N GLY A 468 10.01 -21.14 21.00
CA GLY A 468 10.59 -20.06 21.79
C GLY A 468 12.05 -19.75 21.44
N ASN A 469 12.80 -20.70 20.89
CA ASN A 469 14.21 -20.55 20.47
C ASN A 469 14.37 -19.92 19.08
N GLN A 470 13.25 -19.57 18.41
CA GLN A 470 13.21 -18.83 17.15
C GLN A 470 12.59 -17.42 17.31
N ARG A 471 12.26 -17.03 18.55
CA ARG A 471 11.66 -15.72 18.86
C ARG A 471 12.67 -14.78 19.49
N TRP A 472 12.66 -13.54 19.02
CA TRP A 472 13.63 -12.52 19.34
C TRP A 472 12.93 -11.19 19.63
N THR A 473 13.47 -10.43 20.58
CA THR A 473 13.07 -9.06 20.88
C THR A 473 14.24 -8.13 20.66
N ARG A 474 13.99 -6.96 20.05
CA ARG A 474 14.99 -5.89 19.94
C ARG A 474 14.89 -4.97 21.15
N THR A 475 16.02 -4.63 21.76
CA THR A 475 16.11 -3.75 22.94
C THR A 475 17.21 -2.73 22.82
#